data_AF-A0A183DVX3-F1
#
_entry.id   AF-A0A183DVX3-F1
#
_cell.length_a   1.000
_cell.length_b   1.000
_cell.length_c   1.000
_cell.angle_alpha   90.00
_cell.angle_beta   90.00
_cell.angle_gamma   90.00
#
_symmetry.space_group_name_H-M   'P 1'
#
loop_
_entity.id
_entity.type
_entity.pdbx_description
1 polymer ?
#
loop_
_entity_poly.entity_id
_entity_poly.type
_entity_poly.pdbx_seq_one_letter_code
_entity_poly.pdbx_strand_id
1 'polypeptide(L)'
;MAAVINARPGSSAQSSMGSGKPVLLHKIEGQVSRINAVYLLAAEEGLITASDDRSVRVYLKRENGQFWPSIHHFLPFAPSAMYFDEKNLR
;
A
#
# COMPACT_ATOMS: atom_id res chain seq x y z
N MET A 1 33.69 -1.80 19.88
CA MET A 1 32.74 -2.89 20.18
C MET A 1 31.49 -2.63 19.36
N ALA A 2 31.09 -3.56 18.49
CA ALA A 2 29.87 -3.47 17.70
C ALA A 2 28.82 -4.46 18.27
N ALA A 3 27.57 -4.04 18.34
CA ALA A 3 26.49 -4.90 18.82
C ALA A 3 26.11 -5.91 17.72
N VAL A 4 26.25 -7.21 18.02
CA VAL A 4 25.82 -8.30 17.15
C VAL A 4 24.35 -8.57 17.45
N ILE A 5 23.47 -8.40 16.45
CA ILE A 5 22.05 -8.78 16.57
C ILE A 5 21.93 -10.25 16.18
N ASN A 6 21.79 -11.13 17.16
CA ASN A 6 21.46 -12.53 16.92
C ASN A 6 19.98 -12.65 16.56
N ALA A 7 19.66 -13.46 15.55
CA ALA A 7 18.28 -13.85 15.28
C ALA A 7 17.71 -14.59 16.51
N ARG A 8 16.53 -14.18 17.00
CA ARG A 8 15.87 -14.86 18.12
C ARG A 8 15.58 -16.32 17.74
N PRO A 9 16.09 -17.32 18.47
CA PRO A 9 15.69 -18.70 18.25
C PRO A 9 14.24 -18.84 18.74
N GLY A 10 13.31 -19.04 17.81
CA GLY A 10 11.91 -19.29 18.11
C GLY A 10 11.05 -18.03 18.22
N SER A 11 10.77 -17.35 17.12
CA SER A 11 9.56 -16.53 17.03
C SER A 11 8.36 -17.44 16.77
N SER A 12 7.99 -18.25 17.76
CA SER A 12 6.65 -18.86 17.85
C SER A 12 5.63 -17.83 18.34
N ALA A 13 5.81 -16.55 17.99
CA ALA A 13 4.76 -15.56 18.14
C ALA A 13 3.66 -16.02 17.18
N GLN A 14 2.60 -16.62 17.71
CA GLN A 14 1.40 -16.91 16.96
C GLN A 14 1.02 -15.62 16.23
N SER A 15 1.13 -15.64 14.91
CA SER A 15 0.69 -14.52 14.11
C SER A 15 -0.80 -14.34 14.42
N SER A 16 -1.26 -13.10 14.58
CA SER A 16 -2.69 -12.82 14.71
C SER A 16 -3.50 -13.29 13.49
N MET A 17 -2.82 -13.69 12.41
CA MET A 17 -3.36 -14.28 11.19
C MET A 17 -3.45 -15.82 11.22
N GLY A 18 -3.24 -16.47 12.37
CA GLY A 18 -3.27 -17.93 12.49
C GLY A 18 -2.05 -18.60 11.85
N SER A 19 -2.25 -19.78 11.25
CA SER A 19 -1.19 -20.54 10.55
C SER A 19 -0.95 -20.07 9.10
N GLY A 20 -1.72 -19.10 8.62
CA GLY A 20 -1.62 -18.55 7.27
C GLY A 20 -0.36 -17.70 7.12
N LYS A 21 0.51 -18.05 6.17
CA LYS A 21 1.63 -17.20 5.77
C LYS A 21 1.12 -16.15 4.77
N PRO A 22 1.42 -14.85 4.96
CA PRO A 22 1.06 -13.84 3.97
C PRO A 22 1.73 -14.16 2.63
N VAL A 23 0.96 -14.04 1.55
CA VAL A 23 1.44 -14.21 0.18
C VAL A 23 1.37 -12.85 -0.52
N LEU A 24 2.45 -12.48 -1.20
CA LEU A 24 2.47 -11.30 -2.05
C LEU A 24 1.57 -11.54 -3.25
N LEU A 25 0.44 -10.83 -3.31
CA LEU A 25 -0.50 -10.91 -4.44
C LEU A 25 -0.03 -10.06 -5.62
N HIS A 26 0.30 -8.80 -5.35
CA HIS A 26 0.65 -7.82 -6.37
C HIS A 26 1.82 -6.93 -5.94
N LYS A 27 2.62 -6.49 -6.90
CA LYS A 27 3.69 -5.50 -6.74
C LYS A 27 3.44 -4.37 -7.73
N ILE A 28 3.41 -3.14 -7.23
CA ILE A 28 3.31 -1.93 -8.05
C ILE A 28 4.65 -1.20 -7.97
N GLU A 29 5.26 -0.95 -9.11
CA GLU A 29 6.56 -0.28 -9.24
C GLU A 29 6.39 1.15 -9.79
N GLY A 30 7.47 1.94 -9.74
CA GLY A 30 7.48 3.30 -10.29
C GLY A 30 7.02 4.39 -9.32
N GLN A 31 6.91 4.09 -8.03
CA GLN A 31 6.69 5.11 -7.00
C GLN A 31 7.96 5.92 -6.78
N VAL A 32 7.82 7.24 -6.81
CA VAL A 32 8.94 8.19 -6.74
C VAL A 32 9.37 8.47 -5.30
N SER A 33 8.44 8.33 -4.35
CA SER A 33 8.66 8.60 -2.94
C SER A 33 7.94 7.58 -2.05
N ARG A 34 8.09 7.74 -0.73
CA ARG A 34 7.46 6.90 0.28
C ARG A 34 5.94 7.01 0.21
N ILE A 35 5.28 5.86 0.29
CA ILE A 35 3.82 5.78 0.43
C ILE A 35 3.45 5.90 1.90
N ASN A 36 2.57 6.84 2.20
CA ASN A 36 2.09 7.15 3.54
C ASN A 36 0.74 6.50 3.84
N ALA A 37 -0.11 6.35 2.81
CA ALA A 37 -1.40 5.68 2.94
C ALA A 37 -1.76 4.89 1.68
N VAL A 38 -2.44 3.77 1.87
CA VAL A 38 -3.00 2.94 0.79
C VAL A 38 -4.44 2.59 1.13
N TYR A 39 -5.35 2.72 0.16
CA TYR A 39 -6.73 2.27 0.25
C TYR A 39 -7.03 1.32 -0.91
N LEU A 40 -7.52 0.12 -0.61
CA LEU A 40 -7.92 -0.86 -1.63
C LEU A 40 -9.38 -0.63 -2.00
N LEU A 41 -9.67 -0.53 -3.29
CA LEU A 41 -11.04 -0.42 -3.80
C LEU A 41 -11.68 -1.82 -3.77
N ALA A 42 -12.91 -1.91 -3.28
CA ALA A 42 -13.64 -3.17 -3.16
C ALA A 42 -14.45 -3.48 -4.42
N ALA A 43 -15.00 -2.46 -5.08
CA ALA A 43 -15.81 -2.63 -6.30
C ALA A 43 -14.95 -2.90 -7.53
N GLU A 44 -13.75 -2.33 -7.57
CA GLU A 44 -12.83 -2.39 -8.71
C GLU A 44 -11.49 -2.98 -8.27
N GLU A 45 -10.78 -3.69 -9.16
CA GLU A 45 -9.40 -4.11 -8.89
C GLU A 45 -8.46 -2.89 -8.96
N GLY A 46 -8.46 -2.08 -7.91
CA GLY A 46 -7.73 -0.83 -7.86
C GLY A 46 -7.37 -0.40 -6.45
N LEU A 47 -6.55 0.64 -6.37
CA LEU A 47 -6.13 1.22 -5.10
C LEU A 47 -5.81 2.70 -5.22
N ILE A 48 -5.95 3.40 -4.10
CA ILE A 48 -5.58 4.80 -3.96
C ILE A 48 -4.35 4.88 -3.06
N THR A 49 -3.34 5.63 -3.47
CA THR A 49 -2.14 5.88 -2.67
C THR A 49 -1.98 7.36 -2.37
N ALA A 50 -1.41 7.65 -1.21
CA ALA A 50 -0.97 8.98 -0.81
C ALA A 50 0.52 8.92 -0.48
N SER A 51 1.31 9.86 -0.99
CA SER A 51 2.78 9.78 -1.02
C SER A 51 3.47 11.07 -0.60
N ASP A 52 4.70 10.97 -0.10
CA ASP A 52 5.56 12.07 0.33
C ASP A 52 5.92 13.06 -0.80
N ASP A 53 5.80 12.64 -2.07
CA ASP A 53 5.89 13.55 -3.23
C ASP A 53 4.66 14.48 -3.39
N ARG A 54 3.76 14.45 -2.39
CA ARG A 54 2.47 15.14 -2.31
C ARG A 54 1.43 14.58 -3.27
N SER A 55 1.69 13.44 -3.91
CA SER A 55 0.74 12.84 -4.83
C SER A 55 -0.32 12.02 -4.11
N VAL A 56 -1.55 12.17 -4.60
CA VAL A 56 -2.63 11.18 -4.45
C VAL A 56 -2.85 10.55 -5.81
N ARG A 57 -2.65 9.23 -5.89
CA ARG A 57 -2.69 8.48 -7.14
C ARG A 57 -3.72 7.36 -7.07
N VAL A 58 -4.53 7.24 -8.11
CA VAL A 58 -5.45 6.11 -8.30
C VAL A 58 -4.84 5.13 -9.29
N TYR A 59 -4.71 3.88 -8.87
CA TYR A 59 -4.23 2.77 -9.67
C TYR A 59 -5.39 1.84 -9.99
N LEU A 60 -5.56 1.51 -11.26
CA LEU A 60 -6.50 0.50 -11.72
C LEU A 60 -5.71 -0.63 -12.38
N LYS A 61 -6.03 -1.87 -12.02
CA LYS A 61 -5.50 -3.06 -12.66
C LYS A 61 -6.12 -3.19 -14.04
N ARG A 62 -5.28 -3.44 -15.04
CA ARG A 62 -5.71 -3.74 -16.40
C ARG A 62 -5.81 -5.25 -16.58
N GLU A 63 -6.39 -5.67 -17.70
CA GLU A 63 -6.50 -7.08 -18.12
C GLU A 63 -5.17 -7.83 -18.11
N ASN A 64 -4.04 -7.14 -18.33
CA ASN A 64 -2.70 -7.72 -18.30
C ASN A 64 -2.12 -7.87 -16.88
N GLY A 65 -2.90 -7.58 -15.83
CA GLY A 65 -2.48 -7.62 -14.43
C GLY A 65 -1.62 -6.45 -13.97
N GLN A 66 -1.28 -5.51 -14.86
CA GLN A 66 -0.50 -4.32 -14.52
C GLN A 66 -1.41 -3.22 -13.96
N PHE A 67 -0.93 -2.57 -12.90
CA PHE A 67 -1.57 -1.40 -12.33
C PHE A 67 -1.10 -0.13 -13.04
N TRP A 68 -2.04 0.67 -13.54
CA TRP A 68 -1.74 1.92 -14.22
C TRP A 68 -2.18 3.12 -13.37
N PRO A 69 -1.30 4.11 -13.14
CA PRO A 69 -1.68 5.35 -12.46
C PRO A 69 -2.60 6.15 -13.38
N SER A 70 -3.89 6.19 -13.06
CA SER A 70 -4.91 6.79 -13.93
C SER A 70 -5.21 8.24 -13.58
N ILE A 71 -5.08 8.61 -12.30
CA ILE A 71 -5.32 9.98 -11.82
C ILE A 71 -4.20 10.35 -10.87
N HIS A 72 -3.68 11.57 -10.99
CA HIS A 72 -2.62 12.10 -10.17
C HIS A 72 -3.00 13.50 -9.70
N HIS A 73 -3.34 13.67 -8.43
CA HIS A 73 -3.54 14.99 -7.83
C HIS A 73 -2.37 15.31 -6.90
N PHE A 74 -1.84 16.54 -6.96
CA PHE A 74 -0.81 16.99 -6.04
C PHE A 74 -1.43 17.87 -4.96
N LEU A 75 -1.22 17.48 -3.71
CA LEU A 75 -1.61 18.27 -2.55
C LEU A 75 -0.60 19.41 -2.30
N PRO A 76 -1.01 20.49 -1.61
CA PRO A 76 -0.08 21.56 -1.23
C PRO A 76 1.07 21.04 -0.34
N PHE A 77 0.77 20.06 0.52
CA PHE A 77 1.69 19.46 1.49
C PHE A 77 1.64 17.93 1.43
N ALA A 78 2.66 17.26 1.99
CA ALA A 78 2.71 15.80 2.02
C ALA A 78 1.58 15.25 2.92
N PRO A 79 0.73 14.34 2.40
CA PRO A 79 -0.34 13.72 3.19
C PRO A 79 0.24 12.75 4.21
N SER A 80 -0.22 12.83 5.46
CA SER A 80 0.19 11.90 6.54
C SER A 80 -0.75 10.69 6.68
N ALA A 81 -2.02 10.86 6.34
CA ALA A 81 -3.04 9.82 6.37
C ALA A 81 -4.14 10.14 5.35
N MET A 82 -4.90 9.11 4.97
CA MET A 82 -6.04 9.24 4.07
C MET A 82 -7.13 8.26 4.50
N TYR A 83 -8.38 8.69 4.38
CA TYR A 83 -9.55 7.84 4.51
C TYR A 83 -10.43 8.07 3.28
N PHE A 84 -10.85 6.98 2.66
CA PHE A 84 -11.79 7.00 1.55
C PHE A 84 -12.95 6.08 1.92
N ASP A 85 -14.18 6.57 1.74
CA ASP A 85 -15.37 5.77 1.98
C ASP A 85 -16.06 5.49 0.66
N GLU A 86 -15.87 4.26 0.18
CA GLU A 86 -16.43 3.80 -1.08
C GLU A 86 -17.96 3.69 -1.03
N LYS A 87 -18.56 3.54 0.16
CA LYS A 87 -20.02 3.44 0.31
C LYS A 87 -20.74 4.75 -0.06
N ASN A 88 -20.02 5.86 -0.04
CA ASN A 88 -20.53 7.17 -0.40
C ASN A 88 -20.26 7.53 -1.87
N LEU A 89 -19.68 6.61 -2.65
CA LEU A 89 -19.54 6.78 -4.09
C LEU A 89 -20.90 6.48 -4.75
N ARG A 90 -21.49 7.51 -5.35
CA ARG A 90 -22.85 7.49 -5.93
C ARG A 90 -23.02 6.50 -7.08
#